data_AF-A0A3B4AXZ6-F1
#
_entry.id   AF-A0A3B4AXZ6-F1
#
_cell.length_a   1.000
_cell.length_b   1.000
_cell.length_c   1.000
_cell.angle_alpha   90.00
_cell.angle_beta   90.00
_cell.angle_gamma   90.00
#
_symmetry.space_group_name_H-M   'P 1'
#
loop_
_entity.id
_entity.type
_entity.pdbx_description
1 polymer ?
#
loop_
_entity_poly.entity_id
_entity_poly.type
_entity_poly.pdbx_seq_one_letter_code
_entity_poly.pdbx_strand_id
1 'polypeptide(L)'
;MCVSYGTAMYAPKKRINIYFPLSNSSYIIVFYNDQDDCFALIQVAFKEPLDLHWTHKVFLFCGFVFITAGVTGITFMWQEEWVTVQLSLEATGPFLQFGAVGALTLMISRYVIGATFTVVSVAIFLCPLWIQSPCFIEKKDLPPKPKLIGHRGAPMLAPENTIMSFNRSISCGVKAFETDVQLSKDGVPFLMHDHNTKFLLRTTDAKDKFPNKTLSGGTSLTWAEYQRLNAGEWFVQTDPFRTVSQLSEDERALAGNQTIPSLLQLLNLAQDHNISVMFDLYSFNESNLENNTVEIVKTIQLSGINPDLVLWLPSTKRNYVHTTAPGFTQQHLGHCKFVCNIVSHRELRKTEVEVNLWVVNERWLFSLLWCAGASSVTTNACHILKDIEKPDWIIPYHLYRKICFIVDFASILVMAGIFVNQW
;
A
#
# COMPACT_ATOMS: atom_id res chain seq x y z
N MET A 1 -10.17 21.82 4.66
CA MET A 1 -9.80 21.41 3.29
C MET A 1 -9.30 19.98 3.38
N CYS A 2 -9.76 19.08 2.51
CA CYS A 2 -9.33 17.68 2.53
C CYS A 2 -8.56 17.38 1.24
N VAL A 3 -7.42 16.71 1.40
CA VAL A 3 -6.53 16.35 0.29
C VAL A 3 -6.33 14.85 0.28
N SER A 4 -6.57 14.27 -0.89
CA SER A 4 -6.38 12.87 -1.18
C SER A 4 -5.03 12.75 -1.91
N TYR A 5 -4.04 12.02 -1.37
CA TYR A 5 -2.83 11.64 -2.11
C TYR A 5 -2.74 10.15 -2.46
N GLY A 6 -2.38 9.83 -3.70
CA GLY A 6 -2.11 8.43 -4.07
C GLY A 6 -1.48 8.22 -5.44
N THR A 7 -0.44 7.38 -5.43
CA THR A 7 -0.24 6.29 -6.40
C THR A 7 -0.49 5.03 -5.59
N ALA A 8 -1.13 4.00 -6.15
CA ALA A 8 -1.53 2.83 -5.36
C ALA A 8 -0.33 2.24 -4.60
N MET A 9 -0.29 2.47 -3.28
CA MET A 9 0.74 1.92 -2.38
C MET A 9 0.48 0.43 -2.18
N TYR A 10 0.64 -0.34 -3.26
CA TYR A 10 0.68 -1.78 -3.16
C TYR A 10 1.96 -2.13 -2.41
N ALA A 11 1.84 -2.73 -1.22
CA ALA A 11 2.82 -3.74 -0.90
C ALA A 11 2.46 -4.94 -1.79
N PRO A 12 3.32 -5.40 -2.72
CA PRO A 12 2.97 -6.53 -3.58
C PRO A 12 2.65 -7.78 -2.75
N LYS A 13 1.35 -8.05 -2.58
CA LYS A 13 0.77 -9.20 -1.85
C LYS A 13 1.30 -10.55 -2.35
N LYS A 14 1.71 -10.62 -3.63
CA LYS A 14 2.23 -11.86 -4.24
C LYS A 14 3.71 -12.11 -4.00
N ARG A 15 4.50 -11.14 -3.51
CA ARG A 15 5.96 -11.30 -3.44
C ARG A 15 6.61 -10.80 -2.15
N ILE A 16 6.05 -9.82 -1.42
CA ILE A 16 6.70 -9.35 -0.17
C ILE A 16 6.45 -10.26 1.04
N ASN A 17 5.35 -11.01 1.12
CA ASN A 17 5.20 -12.02 2.19
C ASN A 17 6.20 -13.18 2.08
N ILE A 18 6.81 -13.34 0.90
CA ILE A 18 7.98 -14.18 0.70
C ILE A 18 9.21 -13.38 1.13
N TYR A 19 9.40 -12.13 0.68
CA TYR A 19 10.54 -11.29 1.06
C TYR A 19 10.57 -10.74 2.50
N PHE A 20 9.56 -10.84 3.36
CA PHE A 20 9.69 -10.33 4.75
C PHE A 20 10.34 -11.37 5.69
N PRO A 21 9.96 -12.67 5.62
CA PRO A 21 10.74 -13.74 6.22
C PRO A 21 11.94 -14.14 5.36
N LEU A 22 11.87 -14.12 4.02
CA LEU A 22 13.05 -14.36 3.17
C LEU A 22 13.95 -13.14 3.03
N SER A 23 13.58 -11.91 3.37
CA SER A 23 14.61 -10.90 3.62
C SER A 23 15.33 -11.27 4.89
N ASN A 24 14.67 -11.71 5.97
CA ASN A 24 15.44 -12.12 7.15
C ASN A 24 16.28 -13.40 6.91
N SER A 25 15.78 -14.40 6.18
CA SER A 25 16.52 -15.64 5.89
C SER A 25 17.51 -15.50 4.72
N SER A 26 17.13 -14.81 3.65
CA SER A 26 18.00 -14.54 2.51
C SER A 26 18.89 -13.33 2.74
N TYR A 27 18.63 -12.39 3.65
CA TYR A 27 19.68 -11.47 4.14
C TYR A 27 20.67 -12.26 4.97
N ILE A 28 20.31 -13.32 5.70
CA ILE A 28 21.34 -14.13 6.36
C ILE A 28 22.22 -14.85 5.33
N ILE A 29 21.65 -15.33 4.20
CA ILE A 29 22.40 -16.00 3.12
C ILE A 29 23.09 -15.00 2.16
N VAL A 30 22.49 -13.85 1.92
CA VAL A 30 23.02 -12.74 1.12
C VAL A 30 24.00 -11.92 1.94
N PHE A 31 23.90 -11.77 3.27
CA PHE A 31 25.00 -11.25 4.10
C PHE A 31 26.16 -12.23 4.11
N TYR A 32 25.90 -13.54 4.14
CA TYR A 32 26.96 -14.55 4.03
C TYR A 32 27.71 -14.42 2.69
N ASN A 33 27.01 -14.14 1.57
CA ASN A 33 27.62 -13.96 0.25
C ASN A 33 28.13 -12.52 -0.03
N ASP A 34 27.42 -11.47 0.39
CA ASP A 34 27.79 -10.05 0.25
C ASP A 34 28.98 -9.69 1.15
N GLN A 35 29.18 -10.38 2.27
CA GLN A 35 30.40 -10.21 3.07
C GLN A 35 31.60 -10.82 2.38
N ASP A 36 31.49 -12.00 1.78
CA ASP A 36 32.57 -12.57 0.96
C ASP A 36 32.82 -11.73 -0.30
N ASP A 37 31.79 -11.12 -0.90
CA ASP A 37 31.90 -10.21 -2.06
C ASP A 37 32.53 -8.85 -1.68
N CYS A 38 32.12 -8.24 -0.56
CA CYS A 38 32.76 -7.04 -0.02
C CYS A 38 34.21 -7.32 0.38
N PHE A 39 34.46 -8.47 1.01
CA PHE A 39 35.79 -8.91 1.42
C PHE A 39 36.69 -9.14 0.20
N ALA A 40 36.16 -9.72 -0.88
CA ALA A 40 36.87 -9.89 -2.14
C ALA A 40 37.19 -8.54 -2.82
N LEU A 41 36.24 -7.60 -2.87
CA LEU A 41 36.45 -6.26 -3.44
C LEU A 41 37.51 -5.45 -2.66
N ILE A 42 37.50 -5.56 -1.33
CA ILE A 42 38.46 -4.93 -0.44
C ILE A 42 39.86 -5.53 -0.63
N GLN A 43 39.99 -6.86 -0.65
CA GLN A 43 41.28 -7.53 -0.85
C GLN A 43 41.89 -7.24 -2.23
N VAL A 44 41.05 -7.11 -3.27
CA VAL A 44 41.47 -6.62 -4.60
C VAL A 44 41.98 -5.18 -4.52
N ALA A 45 41.32 -4.30 -3.76
CA ALA A 45 41.76 -2.91 -3.56
C ALA A 45 43.10 -2.80 -2.79
N PHE A 46 43.36 -3.72 -1.85
CA PHE A 46 44.61 -3.78 -1.07
C PHE A 46 45.72 -4.65 -1.70
N LYS A 47 45.49 -5.25 -2.87
CA LYS A 47 46.42 -6.15 -3.58
C LYS A 47 46.91 -7.34 -2.73
N GLU A 48 46.09 -7.81 -1.79
CA GLU A 48 46.37 -9.05 -1.06
C GLU A 48 45.95 -10.27 -1.89
N PRO A 49 46.73 -11.36 -1.93
CA PRO A 49 46.37 -12.55 -2.71
C PRO A 49 45.19 -13.28 -2.07
N LEU A 50 44.04 -13.22 -2.74
CA LEU A 50 42.86 -14.04 -2.47
C LEU A 50 43.10 -15.50 -2.91
N ASP A 51 43.57 -16.32 -1.98
CA ASP A 51 43.58 -17.79 -2.11
C ASP A 51 42.18 -18.40 -1.91
N LEU A 52 41.18 -17.80 -2.55
CA LEU A 52 39.85 -18.37 -2.64
C LEU A 52 39.86 -19.51 -3.67
N HIS A 53 39.34 -20.69 -3.28
CA HIS A 53 39.13 -21.80 -4.20
C HIS A 53 38.29 -21.33 -5.40
N TRP A 54 38.63 -21.77 -6.61
CA TRP A 54 38.01 -21.29 -7.85
C TRP A 54 36.48 -21.39 -7.87
N THR A 55 35.91 -22.38 -7.20
CA THR A 55 34.45 -22.52 -7.04
C THR A 55 33.83 -21.34 -6.29
N HIS A 56 34.47 -20.84 -5.23
CA HIS A 56 33.96 -19.69 -4.48
C HIS A 56 34.01 -18.42 -5.33
N LYS A 57 35.08 -18.24 -6.12
CA LYS A 57 35.18 -17.11 -7.08
C LYS A 57 34.03 -17.15 -8.11
N VAL A 58 33.65 -18.34 -8.56
CA VAL A 58 32.50 -18.52 -9.47
C VAL A 58 31.19 -18.21 -8.76
N PHE A 59 30.98 -18.72 -7.54
CA PHE A 59 29.74 -18.44 -6.77
C PHE A 59 29.58 -16.95 -6.43
N LEU A 60 30.65 -16.27 -6.03
CA LEU A 60 30.68 -14.83 -5.77
C LEU A 60 30.35 -14.03 -7.02
N PHE A 61 31.01 -14.32 -8.14
CA PHE A 61 30.69 -13.68 -9.41
C PHE A 61 29.23 -13.91 -9.82
N CYS A 62 28.72 -15.13 -9.69
CA CYS A 62 27.32 -15.44 -9.97
C CYS A 62 26.36 -14.70 -9.01
N GLY A 63 26.72 -14.60 -7.72
CA GLY A 63 25.97 -13.86 -6.70
C GLY A 63 25.89 -12.37 -7.04
N PHE A 64 27.04 -11.73 -7.28
CA PHE A 64 27.14 -10.34 -7.70
C PHE A 64 26.33 -10.06 -8.98
N VAL A 65 26.45 -10.91 -10.01
CA VAL A 65 25.68 -10.78 -11.25
C VAL A 65 24.19 -10.92 -10.97
N PHE A 66 23.78 -11.87 -10.13
CA PHE A 66 22.39 -12.09 -9.77
C PHE A 66 21.80 -10.91 -8.97
N ILE A 67 22.52 -10.39 -7.98
CA ILE A 67 22.11 -9.21 -7.20
C ILE A 67 22.03 -8.00 -8.11
N THR A 68 23.04 -7.75 -8.93
CA THR A 68 23.07 -6.62 -9.86
C THR A 68 21.93 -6.71 -10.87
N ALA A 69 21.67 -7.89 -11.44
CA ALA A 69 20.55 -8.12 -12.35
C ALA A 69 19.20 -7.97 -11.64
N GLY A 70 19.10 -8.43 -10.39
CA GLY A 70 17.91 -8.27 -9.54
C GLY A 70 17.60 -6.82 -9.22
N VAL A 71 18.59 -6.06 -8.72
CA VAL A 71 18.48 -4.62 -8.44
C VAL A 71 18.19 -3.85 -9.72
N THR A 72 18.88 -4.15 -10.82
CA THR A 72 18.62 -3.52 -12.12
C THR A 72 17.20 -3.83 -12.61
N GLY A 73 16.76 -5.08 -12.50
CA GLY A 73 15.39 -5.49 -12.83
C GLY A 73 14.34 -4.75 -12.01
N ILE A 74 14.55 -4.63 -10.69
CA ILE A 74 13.68 -3.82 -9.81
C ILE A 74 13.71 -2.34 -10.23
N THR A 75 14.88 -1.81 -10.54
CA THR A 75 15.07 -0.39 -10.91
C THR A 75 14.43 -0.05 -12.25
N PHE A 76 14.38 -0.97 -13.21
CA PHE A 76 13.73 -0.72 -14.50
C PHE A 76 12.25 -1.11 -14.51
N MET A 77 11.88 -2.20 -13.85
CA MET A 77 10.51 -2.72 -13.91
C MET A 77 9.60 -2.11 -12.85
N TRP A 78 10.13 -1.69 -11.70
CA TRP A 78 9.35 -1.30 -10.52
C TRP A 78 9.76 0.08 -9.98
N GLN A 79 9.89 1.07 -10.86
CA GLN A 79 10.29 2.42 -10.44
C GLN A 79 9.36 3.04 -9.39
N GLU A 80 8.06 2.75 -9.43
CA GLU A 80 7.08 3.29 -8.48
C GLU A 80 7.13 2.61 -7.09
N GLU A 81 7.67 1.39 -7.01
CA GLU A 81 7.68 0.59 -5.77
C GLU A 81 8.85 0.91 -4.84
N TRP A 82 9.85 1.67 -5.32
CA TRP A 82 10.95 2.15 -4.47
C TRP A 82 10.46 2.97 -3.28
N VAL A 83 9.32 3.65 -3.44
CA VAL A 83 8.63 4.34 -2.36
C VAL A 83 8.26 3.37 -1.23
N THR A 84 7.68 2.22 -1.57
CA THR A 84 7.29 1.18 -0.60
C THR A 84 8.51 0.63 0.13
N VAL A 85 9.64 0.46 -0.56
CA VAL A 85 10.91 0.03 0.04
C VAL A 85 11.41 1.04 1.07
N GLN A 86 11.44 2.33 0.73
CA GLN A 86 11.86 3.38 1.66
C GLN A 86 10.96 3.42 2.91
N LEU A 87 9.63 3.39 2.74
CA LEU A 87 8.68 3.36 3.86
C LEU A 87 8.86 2.10 4.73
N SER A 88 9.18 0.96 4.11
CA SER A 88 9.45 -0.27 4.86
C SER A 88 10.72 -0.16 5.71
N LEU A 89 11.77 0.50 5.21
CA LEU A 89 13.00 0.77 5.95
C LEU A 89 12.75 1.75 7.09
N GLU A 90 11.87 2.74 6.95
CA GLU A 90 11.47 3.62 8.06
C GLU A 90 10.64 2.87 9.12
N ALA A 91 9.83 1.90 8.71
CA ALA A 91 9.04 1.06 9.60
C ALA A 91 9.87 0.00 10.32
N THR A 92 10.94 -0.52 9.69
CA THR A 92 11.73 -1.66 10.20
C THR A 92 13.15 -1.31 10.64
N GLY A 93 13.64 -0.12 10.28
CA GLY A 93 15.00 0.35 10.55
C GLY A 93 15.47 0.13 11.99
N PRO A 94 14.67 0.47 13.03
CA PRO A 94 15.03 0.22 14.42
C PRO A 94 15.34 -1.25 14.72
N PHE A 95 14.64 -2.19 14.08
CA PHE A 95 14.82 -3.62 14.29
C PHE A 95 15.96 -4.19 13.44
N LEU A 96 16.13 -3.68 12.22
CA LEU A 96 17.25 -4.04 11.34
C LEU A 96 18.59 -3.72 12.00
N GLN A 97 18.68 -2.62 12.75
CA GLN A 97 19.88 -2.27 13.50
C GLN A 97 20.22 -3.32 14.58
N PHE A 98 19.24 -3.75 15.39
CA PHE A 98 19.48 -4.79 16.39
C PHE A 98 19.90 -6.11 15.76
N GLY A 99 19.30 -6.49 14.63
CA GLY A 99 19.72 -7.66 13.85
C GLY A 99 21.16 -7.55 13.35
N ALA A 100 21.54 -6.39 12.80
CA ALA A 100 22.89 -6.13 12.32
C ALA A 100 23.94 -6.18 13.44
N VAL A 101 23.66 -5.59 14.61
CA VAL A 101 24.55 -5.65 15.77
C VAL A 101 24.68 -7.08 16.31
N GLY A 102 23.58 -7.84 16.37
CA GLY A 102 23.61 -9.25 16.75
C GLY A 102 24.47 -10.09 15.80
N ALA A 103 24.28 -9.94 14.49
CA ALA A 103 25.09 -10.62 13.48
C ALA A 103 26.57 -10.25 13.60
N LEU A 104 26.89 -8.95 13.71
CA LEU A 104 28.25 -8.46 13.88
C LEU A 104 28.94 -9.08 15.11
N THR A 105 28.23 -9.17 16.22
CA THR A 105 28.75 -9.75 17.48
C THR A 105 29.12 -11.23 17.32
N LEU A 106 28.34 -11.99 16.56
CA LEU A 106 28.57 -13.42 16.31
C LEU A 106 29.73 -13.67 15.31
N MET A 107 29.97 -12.74 14.40
CA MET A 107 30.95 -12.90 13.32
C MET A 107 32.41 -12.68 13.70
N ILE A 108 32.70 -12.24 14.94
CA ILE A 108 34.07 -12.07 15.44
C ILE A 108 34.81 -13.39 15.67
N SER A 109 34.16 -14.52 15.45
CA SER A 109 34.79 -15.84 15.49
C SER A 109 35.71 -16.08 14.28
N ARG A 110 36.95 -15.58 14.39
CA ARG A 110 38.23 -16.18 13.96
C ARG A 110 39.04 -15.57 12.79
N TYR A 111 38.50 -14.78 11.85
CA TYR A 111 39.31 -14.43 10.64
C TYR A 111 39.08 -13.07 9.95
N VAL A 112 38.51 -12.04 10.59
CA VAL A 112 38.21 -10.78 9.86
C VAL A 112 39.32 -9.72 10.03
N ILE A 113 39.83 -9.26 8.88
CA ILE A 113 40.86 -8.24 8.65
C ILE A 113 40.51 -6.92 9.36
N GLY A 114 41.41 -6.45 10.23
CA GLY A 114 41.16 -5.46 11.30
C GLY A 114 40.79 -4.03 10.89
N ALA A 115 40.74 -3.69 9.59
CA ALA A 115 40.35 -2.35 9.14
C ALA A 115 38.90 -2.28 8.63
N THR A 116 38.49 -3.22 7.79
CA THR A 116 37.17 -3.18 7.15
C THR A 116 36.06 -3.62 8.08
N PHE A 117 36.33 -4.62 8.92
CA PHE A 117 35.46 -4.96 10.05
C PHE A 117 35.22 -3.75 10.95
N THR A 118 36.27 -3.00 11.26
CA THR A 118 36.19 -1.80 12.11
C THR A 118 35.33 -0.72 11.45
N VAL A 119 35.52 -0.44 10.16
CA VAL A 119 34.70 0.54 9.43
C VAL A 119 33.23 0.13 9.39
N VAL A 120 32.94 -1.14 9.08
CA VAL A 120 31.56 -1.66 9.05
C VAL A 120 30.93 -1.64 10.44
N SER A 121 31.68 -2.01 11.47
CA SER A 121 31.22 -1.96 12.87
C SER A 121 30.87 -0.53 13.29
N VAL A 122 31.75 0.43 13.00
CA VAL A 122 31.51 1.85 13.28
C VAL A 122 30.27 2.34 12.53
N ALA A 123 30.11 1.96 11.26
CA ALA A 123 28.93 2.32 10.48
C ALA A 123 27.63 1.75 11.09
N ILE A 124 27.63 0.47 11.51
CA ILE A 124 26.48 -0.18 12.14
C ILE A 124 26.14 0.48 13.48
N PHE A 125 27.13 0.76 14.33
CA PHE A 125 26.91 1.41 15.63
C PHE A 125 26.48 2.87 15.51
N LEU A 126 26.88 3.58 14.44
CA LEU A 126 26.44 4.95 14.19
C LEU A 126 25.11 5.04 13.43
N CYS A 127 24.66 3.94 12.79
CA CYS A 127 23.42 3.86 12.03
C CYS A 127 22.16 4.37 12.77
N PRO A 128 21.95 4.10 14.09
CA PRO A 128 20.82 4.63 14.85
C PRO A 128 20.63 6.15 14.79
N LEU A 129 21.71 6.91 14.56
CA LEU A 129 21.66 8.37 14.46
C LEU A 129 20.95 8.86 13.19
N TRP A 130 20.90 8.01 12.16
CA TRP A 130 20.37 8.33 10.83
C TRP A 130 19.01 7.69 10.56
N ILE A 131 18.55 6.77 11.43
CA ILE A 131 17.23 6.14 11.31
C ILE A 131 16.15 7.16 11.68
N GLN A 132 15.26 7.44 10.73
CA GLN A 132 14.06 8.24 10.94
C GLN A 132 12.83 7.35 10.89
N SER A 133 11.92 7.54 11.85
CA SER A 133 10.64 6.84 11.85
C SER A 133 9.52 7.70 12.44
N PRO A 134 8.34 7.76 11.79
CA PRO A 134 7.14 8.38 12.33
C PRO A 134 6.74 7.80 13.70
N CYS A 135 6.99 6.50 13.91
CA CYS A 135 6.64 5.77 15.13
C CYS A 135 7.59 5.99 16.30
N PHE A 136 8.59 6.89 16.17
CA PHE A 136 9.36 7.39 17.31
C PHE A 136 8.59 8.37 18.20
N ILE A 137 7.44 7.94 18.71
CA ILE A 137 6.44 8.79 19.33
C ILE A 137 6.10 8.30 20.73
N GLU A 138 5.79 9.21 21.65
CA GLU A 138 5.20 8.82 22.93
C GLU A 138 3.73 8.46 22.74
N LYS A 139 3.24 7.50 23.53
CA LYS A 139 1.84 7.05 23.46
C LYS A 139 0.85 8.21 23.64
N LYS A 140 1.20 9.20 24.46
CA LYS A 140 0.37 10.38 24.74
C LYS A 140 0.24 11.33 23.53
N ASP A 141 1.22 11.32 22.64
CA ASP A 141 1.29 12.20 21.47
C ASP A 141 0.79 11.49 20.20
N LEU A 142 0.31 10.24 20.33
CA LEU A 142 -0.22 9.47 19.22
C LEU A 142 -1.49 10.13 18.67
N PRO A 143 -1.55 10.42 17.36
CA PRO A 143 -2.75 11.00 16.77
C PRO A 143 -3.91 9.99 16.79
N PRO A 144 -5.16 10.45 16.56
CA PRO A 144 -6.31 9.57 16.45
C PRO A 144 -6.11 8.48 15.39
N LYS A 145 -6.75 7.31 15.60
CA LYS A 145 -6.73 6.23 14.62
C LYS A 145 -7.26 6.73 13.26
N PRO A 146 -6.55 6.50 12.14
CA PRO A 146 -7.05 6.87 10.82
C PRO A 146 -8.39 6.21 10.53
N LYS A 147 -9.34 6.98 9.99
CA LYS A 147 -10.64 6.47 9.54
C LYS A 147 -10.42 5.50 8.37
N LEU A 148 -11.23 4.43 8.29
CA LEU A 148 -11.18 3.51 7.16
C LEU A 148 -12.16 3.93 6.07
N ILE A 149 -11.71 3.92 4.83
CA ILE A 149 -12.52 4.10 3.64
C ILE A 149 -12.50 2.79 2.85
N GLY A 150 -13.66 2.27 2.48
CA GLY A 150 -13.77 1.02 1.74
C GLY A 150 -13.49 1.23 0.26
N HIS A 151 -12.31 0.81 -0.21
CA HIS A 151 -11.93 0.91 -1.62
C HIS A 151 -12.79 -0.04 -2.45
N ARG A 152 -13.68 0.48 -3.31
CA ARG A 152 -14.66 -0.30 -4.07
C ARG A 152 -15.53 -1.22 -3.19
N GLY A 153 -15.79 -0.78 -1.96
CA GLY A 153 -16.37 -1.57 -0.88
C GLY A 153 -15.33 -2.31 -0.04
N ALA A 154 -15.37 -3.65 -0.03
CA ALA A 154 -14.43 -4.53 0.65
C ALA A 154 -13.98 -5.67 -0.29
N PRO A 155 -13.14 -5.38 -1.30
CA PRO A 155 -12.83 -6.30 -2.38
C PRO A 155 -12.02 -7.54 -1.95
N MET A 156 -11.43 -7.55 -0.75
CA MET A 156 -10.88 -8.79 -0.19
C MET A 156 -11.96 -9.73 0.37
N LEU A 157 -13.19 -9.28 0.57
CA LEU A 157 -14.29 -10.05 1.16
C LEU A 157 -15.43 -10.35 0.19
N ALA A 158 -15.52 -9.61 -0.91
CA ALA A 158 -16.60 -9.71 -1.89
C ALA A 158 -16.15 -9.10 -3.23
N PRO A 159 -16.85 -9.37 -4.35
CA PRO A 159 -16.49 -8.83 -5.65
C PRO A 159 -16.55 -7.29 -5.66
N GLU A 160 -15.49 -6.62 -6.10
CA GLU A 160 -15.38 -5.15 -6.07
C GLU A 160 -16.54 -4.44 -6.79
N ASN A 161 -16.90 -3.23 -6.33
CA ASN A 161 -17.98 -2.41 -6.92
C ASN A 161 -19.33 -3.16 -7.02
N THR A 162 -19.67 -3.99 -6.04
CA THR A 162 -20.99 -4.65 -5.90
C THR A 162 -21.65 -4.28 -4.58
N ILE A 163 -22.98 -4.39 -4.47
CA ILE A 163 -23.71 -4.12 -3.22
C ILE A 163 -23.22 -5.04 -2.09
N MET A 164 -22.89 -6.30 -2.39
CA MET A 164 -22.29 -7.19 -1.40
C MET A 164 -20.96 -6.64 -0.86
N SER A 165 -20.10 -6.09 -1.71
CA SER A 165 -18.83 -5.48 -1.31
C SER A 165 -19.01 -4.27 -0.41
N PHE A 166 -19.97 -3.39 -0.70
CA PHE A 166 -20.30 -2.28 0.18
C PHE A 166 -20.91 -2.74 1.52
N ASN A 167 -21.81 -3.73 1.52
CA ASN A 167 -22.35 -4.29 2.76
C ASN A 167 -21.25 -4.91 3.66
N ARG A 168 -20.25 -5.56 3.05
CA ARG A 168 -19.09 -6.07 3.78
C ARG A 168 -18.25 -4.95 4.39
N SER A 169 -18.08 -3.83 3.68
CA SER A 169 -17.32 -2.69 4.22
C SER A 169 -18.07 -1.97 5.35
N ILE A 170 -19.41 -1.92 5.33
CA ILE A 170 -20.22 -1.45 6.48
C ILE A 170 -19.89 -2.26 7.74
N SER A 171 -19.78 -3.59 7.61
CA SER A 171 -19.40 -4.49 8.72
C SER A 171 -17.97 -4.26 9.24
N CYS A 172 -17.13 -3.56 8.47
CA CYS A 172 -15.81 -3.10 8.90
C CYS A 172 -15.84 -1.73 9.61
N GLY A 173 -16.98 -1.04 9.65
CA GLY A 173 -17.11 0.29 10.23
C GLY A 173 -16.47 1.41 9.39
N VAL A 174 -16.40 1.25 8.07
CA VAL A 174 -15.86 2.28 7.17
C VAL A 174 -16.66 3.58 7.28
N LYS A 175 -15.98 4.72 7.11
CA LYS A 175 -16.58 6.05 7.18
C LYS A 175 -16.94 6.62 5.82
N ALA A 176 -16.36 6.07 4.76
CA ALA A 176 -16.76 6.36 3.40
C ALA A 176 -16.67 5.10 2.53
N PHE A 177 -17.52 5.05 1.51
CA PHE A 177 -17.34 4.19 0.34
C PHE A 177 -16.51 4.95 -0.67
N GLU A 178 -15.46 4.32 -1.17
CA GLU A 178 -14.77 4.77 -2.36
C GLU A 178 -15.16 3.86 -3.54
N THR A 179 -15.35 4.42 -4.73
CA THR A 179 -15.79 3.68 -5.91
C THR A 179 -15.40 4.42 -7.19
N ASP A 180 -15.65 3.80 -8.33
CA ASP A 180 -15.42 4.37 -9.66
C ASP A 180 -16.75 4.52 -10.39
N VAL A 181 -17.03 5.69 -10.96
CA VAL A 181 -18.30 5.96 -11.65
C VAL A 181 -18.08 6.16 -13.15
N GLN A 182 -18.95 5.52 -13.94
CA GLN A 182 -19.08 5.69 -15.38
C GLN A 182 -20.55 5.90 -15.78
N LEU A 183 -20.80 6.37 -17.00
CA LEU A 183 -22.15 6.53 -17.55
C LEU A 183 -22.43 5.49 -18.62
N SER A 184 -23.65 4.92 -18.60
CA SER A 184 -24.15 4.08 -19.68
C SER A 184 -24.48 4.88 -20.94
N LYS A 185 -24.73 4.19 -22.06
CA LYS A 185 -25.13 4.81 -23.33
C LYS A 185 -26.38 5.69 -23.22
N ASP A 186 -27.29 5.30 -22.33
CA ASP A 186 -28.57 5.96 -22.03
C ASP A 186 -28.50 6.86 -20.79
N GLY A 187 -27.29 7.20 -20.32
CA GLY A 187 -27.06 8.26 -19.33
C GLY A 187 -27.24 7.84 -17.87
N VAL A 188 -27.30 6.55 -17.56
CA VAL A 188 -27.42 6.06 -16.17
C VAL A 188 -26.01 5.92 -15.57
N PRO A 189 -25.70 6.60 -14.46
CA PRO A 189 -24.42 6.41 -13.77
C PRO A 189 -24.36 5.07 -13.04
N PHE A 190 -23.25 4.36 -13.17
CA PHE A 190 -23.03 3.03 -12.59
C PHE A 190 -21.59 2.84 -12.12
N LEU A 191 -21.36 1.80 -11.32
CA LEU A 191 -20.07 1.58 -10.69
C LEU A 191 -19.20 0.61 -11.50
N MET A 192 -18.05 1.07 -11.99
CA MET A 192 -17.08 0.22 -12.71
C MET A 192 -15.72 0.89 -12.79
N HIS A 193 -14.70 0.17 -12.32
CA HIS A 193 -13.31 0.63 -12.36
C HIS A 193 -12.67 0.49 -13.73
N ASP A 194 -12.90 -0.64 -14.38
CA ASP A 194 -12.22 -0.95 -15.64
C ASP A 194 -12.58 0.13 -16.66
N HIS A 195 -11.61 0.55 -17.45
CA HIS A 195 -11.77 1.59 -18.48
C HIS A 195 -10.86 1.26 -19.67
N ASN A 196 -11.03 1.96 -20.79
CA ASN A 196 -10.24 1.80 -22.02
C ASN A 196 -10.30 0.36 -22.59
N THR A 197 -9.17 -0.16 -23.08
CA THR A 197 -9.07 -1.40 -23.89
C THR A 197 -9.39 -2.70 -23.15
N LYS A 198 -9.57 -2.65 -21.82
CA LYS A 198 -9.92 -3.81 -20.99
C LYS A 198 -11.27 -3.64 -20.27
N PHE A 199 -12.12 -2.74 -20.76
CA PHE A 199 -13.41 -2.44 -20.17
C PHE A 199 -14.27 -3.71 -20.00
N LEU A 200 -14.78 -3.96 -18.77
CA LEU A 200 -15.60 -5.11 -18.35
C LEU A 200 -14.92 -6.49 -18.36
N LEU A 201 -13.73 -6.63 -18.95
CA LEU A 201 -13.15 -7.96 -19.23
C LEU A 201 -12.62 -8.68 -17.99
N ARG A 202 -12.28 -7.95 -16.93
CA ARG A 202 -11.69 -8.53 -15.70
C ARG A 202 -12.75 -8.95 -14.69
N THR A 203 -13.85 -8.20 -14.62
CA THR A 203 -14.82 -8.26 -13.52
C THR A 203 -16.21 -8.68 -13.96
N THR A 204 -16.39 -9.09 -15.23
CA THR A 204 -17.71 -9.51 -15.73
C THR A 204 -17.63 -10.62 -16.79
N ASP A 205 -18.79 -11.16 -17.16
CA ASP A 205 -19.00 -12.10 -18.27
C ASP A 205 -19.29 -11.41 -19.62
N ALA A 206 -18.95 -10.13 -19.77
CA ALA A 206 -19.31 -9.34 -20.96
C ALA A 206 -18.77 -9.90 -22.28
N LYS A 207 -17.61 -10.56 -22.25
CA LYS A 207 -17.01 -11.20 -23.42
C LYS A 207 -17.91 -12.30 -23.98
N ASP A 208 -18.57 -13.05 -23.11
CA ASP A 208 -19.44 -14.16 -23.49
C ASP A 208 -20.85 -13.68 -23.85
N LYS A 209 -21.37 -12.67 -23.15
CA LYS A 209 -22.70 -12.11 -23.44
C LYS A 209 -22.74 -11.21 -24.67
N PHE A 210 -21.66 -10.49 -24.97
CA PHE A 210 -21.60 -9.52 -26.07
C PHE A 210 -20.35 -9.70 -26.94
N PRO A 211 -20.13 -10.88 -27.54
CA PRO A 211 -18.88 -11.21 -28.26
C PRO A 211 -18.62 -10.32 -29.49
N ASN A 212 -19.67 -9.76 -30.09
CA ASN A 212 -19.59 -8.95 -31.30
C ASN A 212 -19.62 -7.43 -31.03
N LYS A 213 -19.59 -6.99 -29.76
CA LYS A 213 -19.59 -5.57 -29.41
C LYS A 213 -18.20 -5.09 -29.04
N THR A 214 -17.84 -3.91 -29.51
CA THR A 214 -16.64 -3.20 -29.06
C THR A 214 -16.92 -2.51 -27.73
N LEU A 215 -16.28 -3.01 -26.66
CA LEU A 215 -16.39 -2.50 -25.30
C LEU A 215 -15.18 -1.64 -24.99
N SER A 216 -15.30 -0.32 -25.18
CA SER A 216 -14.20 0.64 -25.02
C SER A 216 -14.39 1.63 -23.86
N GLY A 217 -15.56 1.62 -23.21
CA GLY A 217 -15.85 2.42 -22.03
C GLY A 217 -17.33 2.39 -21.64
N GLY A 218 -17.70 3.14 -20.60
CA GLY A 218 -19.05 3.13 -20.04
C GLY A 218 -20.20 3.34 -21.04
N THR A 219 -19.99 4.15 -22.09
CA THR A 219 -21.04 4.45 -23.07
C THR A 219 -21.26 3.36 -24.13
N SER A 220 -20.55 2.22 -24.03
CA SER A 220 -20.66 1.10 -24.99
C SER A 220 -22.01 0.35 -24.92
N LEU A 221 -22.64 0.26 -23.74
CA LEU A 221 -23.86 -0.51 -23.50
C LEU A 221 -24.95 0.35 -22.86
N THR A 222 -26.22 -0.03 -23.04
CA THR A 222 -27.33 0.58 -22.29
C THR A 222 -27.38 0.05 -20.86
N TRP A 223 -28.08 0.74 -19.96
CA TRP A 223 -28.21 0.29 -18.57
C TRP A 223 -28.85 -1.10 -18.46
N ALA A 224 -29.88 -1.36 -19.27
CA ALA A 224 -30.53 -2.67 -19.32
C ALA A 224 -29.59 -3.80 -19.79
N GLU A 225 -28.58 -3.48 -20.61
CA GLU A 225 -27.54 -4.42 -21.02
C GLU A 225 -26.51 -4.65 -19.91
N TYR A 226 -26.08 -3.60 -19.20
CA TYR A 226 -25.21 -3.73 -18.03
C TYR A 226 -25.84 -4.59 -16.93
N GLN A 227 -27.14 -4.43 -16.67
CA GLN A 227 -27.87 -5.23 -15.68
C GLN A 227 -27.94 -6.72 -16.02
N ARG A 228 -27.66 -7.12 -17.27
CA ARG A 228 -27.60 -8.53 -17.66
C ARG A 228 -26.26 -9.16 -17.33
N LEU A 229 -25.21 -8.39 -17.08
CA LEU A 229 -23.87 -8.92 -16.82
C LEU A 229 -23.79 -9.48 -15.39
N ASN A 230 -23.09 -10.60 -15.26
CA ASN A 230 -22.65 -11.09 -13.96
C ASN A 230 -21.36 -10.35 -13.58
N ALA A 231 -21.33 -9.75 -12.38
CA ALA A 231 -20.20 -9.00 -11.85
C ALA A 231 -19.55 -9.66 -10.62
N GLY A 232 -19.85 -10.93 -10.37
CA GLY A 232 -19.49 -11.65 -9.14
C GLY A 232 -18.74 -12.95 -9.34
N GLU A 233 -19.11 -13.73 -10.35
CA GLU A 233 -18.59 -15.08 -10.62
C GLU A 233 -17.06 -15.08 -10.78
N TRP A 234 -16.51 -14.05 -11.43
CA TRP A 234 -15.06 -13.88 -11.60
C TRP A 234 -14.30 -13.91 -10.27
N PHE A 235 -14.88 -13.35 -9.20
CA PHE A 235 -14.24 -13.27 -7.89
C PHE A 235 -14.11 -14.67 -7.28
N VAL A 236 -15.16 -15.49 -7.40
CA VAL A 236 -15.18 -16.87 -6.91
C VAL A 236 -14.22 -17.74 -7.72
N GLN A 237 -14.19 -17.58 -9.05
CA GLN A 237 -13.37 -18.39 -9.94
C GLN A 237 -11.88 -18.05 -9.89
N THR A 238 -11.54 -16.76 -9.84
CA THR A 238 -10.14 -16.30 -9.90
C THR A 238 -9.50 -16.17 -8.53
N ASP A 239 -10.31 -16.08 -7.46
CA ASP A 239 -9.89 -15.88 -6.07
C ASP A 239 -8.73 -14.88 -5.94
N PRO A 240 -8.96 -13.61 -6.36
CA PRO A 240 -7.88 -12.64 -6.58
C PRO A 240 -7.08 -12.34 -5.31
N PHE A 241 -7.69 -12.52 -4.14
CA PHE A 241 -7.11 -12.24 -2.84
C PHE A 241 -6.84 -13.48 -1.98
N ARG A 242 -7.14 -14.70 -2.46
CA ARG A 242 -7.04 -15.95 -1.70
C ARG A 242 -7.92 -15.99 -0.45
N THR A 243 -9.12 -15.45 -0.59
CA THR A 243 -10.10 -15.25 0.49
C THR A 243 -11.40 -15.98 0.25
N VAL A 244 -11.65 -16.49 -0.97
CA VAL A 244 -12.89 -17.20 -1.30
C VAL A 244 -13.08 -18.45 -0.43
N SER A 245 -11.98 -19.10 -0.01
CA SER A 245 -12.02 -20.25 0.91
C SER A 245 -12.53 -19.92 2.32
N GLN A 246 -12.60 -18.63 2.68
CA GLN A 246 -13.10 -18.16 3.97
C GLN A 246 -14.61 -17.89 3.94
N LEU A 247 -15.24 -17.93 2.76
CA LEU A 247 -16.68 -17.75 2.59
C LEU A 247 -17.41 -19.07 2.83
N SER A 248 -18.56 -19.00 3.51
CA SER A 248 -19.53 -20.10 3.54
C SER A 248 -20.08 -20.39 2.14
N GLU A 249 -20.75 -21.53 1.96
CA GLU A 249 -21.31 -21.91 0.65
C GLU A 249 -22.36 -20.90 0.15
N ASP A 250 -23.23 -20.43 1.05
CA ASP A 250 -24.24 -19.41 0.74
C ASP A 250 -23.60 -18.07 0.38
N GLU A 251 -22.58 -17.64 1.12
CA GLU A 251 -21.85 -16.41 0.81
C GLU A 251 -21.10 -16.51 -0.52
N ARG A 252 -20.55 -17.68 -0.85
CA ARG A 252 -19.90 -17.95 -2.13
C ARG A 252 -20.90 -17.91 -3.28
N ALA A 253 -22.08 -18.52 -3.12
CA ALA A 253 -23.16 -18.45 -4.11
C ALA A 253 -23.65 -17.01 -4.31
N LEU A 254 -23.82 -16.25 -3.22
CA LEU A 254 -24.18 -14.83 -3.28
C LEU A 254 -23.09 -14.00 -3.98
N ALA A 255 -21.82 -14.22 -3.65
CA ALA A 255 -20.69 -13.55 -4.27
C ALA A 255 -20.61 -13.85 -5.78
N GLY A 256 -20.88 -15.09 -6.19
CA GLY A 256 -20.92 -15.48 -7.61
C GLY A 256 -22.07 -14.84 -8.39
N ASN A 257 -23.17 -14.47 -7.71
CA ASN A 257 -24.38 -13.94 -8.35
C ASN A 257 -24.61 -12.44 -8.07
N GLN A 258 -23.59 -11.62 -8.33
CA GLN A 258 -23.70 -10.16 -8.24
C GLN A 258 -23.93 -9.52 -9.62
N THR A 259 -24.55 -8.34 -9.63
CA THR A 259 -24.69 -7.47 -10.81
C THR A 259 -23.95 -6.15 -10.60
N ILE A 260 -23.74 -5.41 -11.69
CA ILE A 260 -23.18 -4.05 -11.64
C ILE A 260 -24.22 -3.11 -11.01
N PRO A 261 -23.93 -2.42 -9.90
CA PRO A 261 -24.87 -1.49 -9.28
C PRO A 261 -24.87 -0.12 -9.97
N SER A 262 -26.02 0.56 -9.91
CA SER A 262 -26.10 1.97 -10.27
C SER A 262 -25.51 2.84 -9.16
N LEU A 263 -25.11 4.07 -9.50
CA LEU A 263 -24.71 5.06 -8.50
C LEU A 263 -25.86 5.32 -7.51
N LEU A 264 -27.11 5.38 -7.99
CA LEU A 264 -28.28 5.60 -7.15
C LEU A 264 -28.43 4.52 -6.07
N GLN A 265 -28.17 3.25 -6.40
CA GLN A 265 -28.21 2.16 -5.42
C GLN A 265 -27.17 2.35 -4.31
N LEU A 266 -25.95 2.79 -4.67
CA LEU A 266 -24.92 3.09 -3.67
C LEU A 266 -25.27 4.31 -2.82
N LEU A 267 -25.82 5.38 -3.42
CA LEU A 267 -26.21 6.58 -2.69
C LEU A 267 -27.31 6.29 -1.66
N ASN A 268 -28.30 5.48 -2.01
CA ASN A 268 -29.34 5.05 -1.07
C ASN A 268 -28.73 4.26 0.10
N LEU A 269 -27.85 3.28 -0.21
CA LEU A 269 -27.15 2.51 0.83
C LEU A 269 -26.30 3.42 1.74
N ALA A 270 -25.62 4.40 1.16
CA ALA A 270 -24.82 5.37 1.90
C ALA A 270 -25.68 6.25 2.83
N GLN A 271 -26.85 6.70 2.35
CA GLN A 271 -27.81 7.46 3.13
C GLN A 271 -28.37 6.65 4.30
N ASP A 272 -28.81 5.41 4.05
CA ASP A 272 -29.41 4.52 5.06
C ASP A 272 -28.46 4.23 6.22
N HIS A 273 -27.15 4.21 5.93
CA HIS A 273 -26.11 3.92 6.92
C HIS A 273 -25.32 5.15 7.37
N ASN A 274 -25.65 6.35 6.88
CA ASN A 274 -24.94 7.60 7.15
C ASN A 274 -23.42 7.48 6.89
N ILE A 275 -23.06 6.94 5.73
CA ILE A 275 -21.68 6.75 5.26
C ILE A 275 -21.42 7.68 4.08
N SER A 276 -20.25 8.32 4.04
CA SER A 276 -19.91 9.20 2.93
C SER A 276 -19.62 8.42 1.64
N VAL A 277 -19.83 9.02 0.47
CA VAL A 277 -19.47 8.44 -0.84
C VAL A 277 -18.42 9.32 -1.50
N MET A 278 -17.35 8.67 -1.91
CA MET A 278 -16.22 9.22 -2.63
C MET A 278 -16.08 8.46 -3.93
N PHE A 279 -15.79 9.13 -5.05
CA PHE A 279 -15.63 8.41 -6.31
C PHE A 279 -14.75 9.11 -7.33
N ASP A 280 -14.06 8.29 -8.13
CA ASP A 280 -13.41 8.73 -9.35
C ASP A 280 -14.41 8.74 -10.52
N LEU A 281 -14.18 9.65 -11.47
CA LEU A 281 -14.98 9.79 -12.68
C LEU A 281 -14.16 9.38 -13.90
N TYR A 282 -14.55 8.29 -14.56
CA TYR A 282 -13.92 7.84 -15.79
C TYR A 282 -14.72 8.25 -17.03
N SER A 283 -13.99 8.64 -18.08
CA SER A 283 -14.53 8.92 -19.41
C SER A 283 -13.49 8.57 -20.47
N PHE A 284 -13.95 8.20 -21.66
CA PHE A 284 -13.10 7.92 -22.82
C PHE A 284 -12.47 9.19 -23.43
N ASN A 285 -13.10 10.36 -23.25
CA ASN A 285 -12.56 11.65 -23.69
C ASN A 285 -12.96 12.80 -22.74
N GLU A 286 -12.26 13.94 -22.84
CA GLU A 286 -12.49 15.11 -21.97
C GLU A 286 -13.84 15.80 -22.21
N SER A 287 -14.30 15.89 -23.46
CA SER A 287 -15.60 16.53 -23.77
C SER A 287 -16.79 15.76 -23.20
N ASN A 288 -16.73 14.42 -23.18
CA ASN A 288 -17.73 13.60 -22.52
C ASN A 288 -17.61 13.70 -21.00
N LEU A 289 -16.40 13.89 -20.45
CA LEU A 289 -16.20 14.01 -19.00
C LEU A 289 -16.95 15.22 -18.42
N GLU A 290 -16.98 16.32 -19.17
CA GLU A 290 -17.74 17.51 -18.84
C GLU A 290 -19.26 17.29 -18.80
N ASN A 291 -19.81 16.52 -19.75
CA ASN A 291 -21.24 16.20 -19.77
C ASN A 291 -21.60 15.16 -18.71
N ASN A 292 -20.73 14.16 -18.52
CA ASN A 292 -20.85 13.14 -17.48
C ASN A 292 -20.93 13.76 -16.09
N THR A 293 -20.11 14.79 -15.84
CA THR A 293 -20.13 15.54 -14.57
C THR A 293 -21.52 16.12 -14.29
N VAL A 294 -22.15 16.75 -15.29
CA VAL A 294 -23.48 17.37 -15.14
C VAL A 294 -24.54 16.32 -14.82
N GLU A 295 -24.58 15.20 -15.56
CA GLU A 295 -25.58 14.16 -15.34
C GLU A 295 -25.40 13.45 -13.99
N ILE A 296 -24.16 13.26 -13.53
CA ILE A 296 -23.87 12.68 -12.21
C ILE A 296 -24.30 13.62 -11.09
N VAL A 297 -23.95 14.91 -11.16
CA VAL A 297 -24.39 15.89 -10.15
C VAL A 297 -25.91 15.88 -10.05
N LYS A 298 -26.59 15.90 -11.20
CA LYS A 298 -28.06 15.81 -11.27
C LYS A 298 -28.57 14.51 -10.65
N THR A 299 -27.97 13.37 -10.96
CA THR A 299 -28.36 12.06 -10.38
C THR A 299 -28.21 12.06 -8.86
N ILE A 300 -27.11 12.61 -8.33
CA ILE A 300 -26.86 12.70 -6.89
C ILE A 300 -27.90 13.61 -6.24
N GLN A 301 -28.18 14.78 -6.82
CA GLN A 301 -29.20 15.69 -6.29
C GLN A 301 -30.60 15.08 -6.28
N LEU A 302 -30.96 14.36 -7.35
CA LEU A 302 -32.25 13.66 -7.46
C LEU A 302 -32.37 12.46 -6.52
N SER A 303 -31.25 11.88 -6.06
CA SER A 303 -31.28 10.75 -5.10
C SER A 303 -31.84 11.14 -3.73
N GLY A 304 -31.76 12.42 -3.36
CA GLY A 304 -32.15 12.89 -2.03
C GLY A 304 -31.14 12.59 -0.92
N ILE A 305 -29.93 12.12 -1.26
CA ILE A 305 -28.84 11.95 -0.29
C ILE A 305 -28.50 13.26 0.41
N ASN A 306 -28.15 13.19 1.69
CA ASN A 306 -27.59 14.33 2.40
C ASN A 306 -26.30 14.79 1.67
N PRO A 307 -26.24 16.05 1.17
CA PRO A 307 -25.07 16.56 0.43
C PRO A 307 -23.75 16.43 1.20
N ASP A 308 -23.78 16.51 2.53
CA ASP A 308 -22.58 16.40 3.38
C ASP A 308 -21.91 15.03 3.30
N LEU A 309 -22.66 14.00 2.86
CA LEU A 309 -22.13 12.66 2.64
C LEU A 309 -21.38 12.55 1.30
N VAL A 310 -21.40 13.55 0.43
CA VAL A 310 -20.79 13.46 -0.90
C VAL A 310 -19.39 14.10 -0.88
N LEU A 311 -18.36 13.28 -1.05
CA LEU A 311 -16.96 13.69 -1.14
C LEU A 311 -16.55 13.78 -2.62
N TRP A 312 -16.51 15.00 -3.16
CA TRP A 312 -16.30 15.25 -4.58
C TRP A 312 -14.80 15.30 -4.95
N LEU A 313 -14.27 14.18 -5.46
CA LEU A 313 -12.90 14.05 -5.97
C LEU A 313 -12.69 14.63 -7.38
N PRO A 314 -13.61 14.51 -8.36
CA PRO A 314 -13.31 14.89 -9.74
C PRO A 314 -12.93 16.37 -9.88
N SER A 315 -11.85 16.66 -10.62
CA SER A 315 -11.38 18.03 -10.86
C SER A 315 -12.14 18.76 -11.97
N THR A 316 -12.77 18.01 -12.87
CA THR A 316 -13.56 18.56 -13.97
C THR A 316 -14.77 19.33 -13.45
N LYS A 317 -14.99 20.54 -13.99
CA LYS A 317 -16.15 21.39 -13.67
C LYS A 317 -16.36 21.65 -12.16
N ARG A 318 -15.30 21.70 -11.35
CA ARG A 318 -15.41 22.01 -9.90
C ARG A 318 -16.18 23.30 -9.60
N ASN A 319 -15.97 24.38 -10.37
CA ASN A 319 -16.71 25.63 -10.18
C ASN A 319 -18.22 25.46 -10.39
N TYR A 320 -18.60 24.67 -11.41
CA TYR A 320 -20.01 24.33 -11.65
C TYR A 320 -20.58 23.49 -10.50
N VAL A 321 -19.85 22.47 -10.03
CA VAL A 321 -20.28 21.61 -8.91
C VAL A 321 -20.42 22.43 -7.63
N HIS A 322 -19.45 23.28 -7.31
CA HIS A 322 -19.47 24.16 -6.16
C HIS A 322 -20.67 25.13 -6.18
N THR A 323 -21.05 25.60 -7.37
CA THR A 323 -22.21 26.52 -7.52
C THR A 323 -23.54 25.76 -7.47
N THR A 324 -23.61 24.58 -8.08
CA THR A 324 -24.86 23.83 -8.26
C THR A 324 -25.17 22.92 -7.07
N ALA A 325 -24.14 22.40 -6.41
CA ALA A 325 -24.22 21.49 -5.27
C ALA A 325 -23.21 21.93 -4.17
N PRO A 326 -23.43 23.10 -3.53
CA PRO A 326 -22.49 23.67 -2.55
C PRO A 326 -22.28 22.81 -1.30
N GLY A 327 -23.19 21.88 -1.00
CA GLY A 327 -23.04 20.94 0.11
C GLY A 327 -22.04 19.81 -0.15
N PHE A 328 -21.58 19.59 -1.38
CA PHE A 328 -20.58 18.55 -1.66
C PHE A 328 -19.22 18.98 -1.13
N THR A 329 -18.57 18.11 -0.36
CA THR A 329 -17.23 18.37 0.17
C THR A 329 -16.17 18.16 -0.92
N GLN A 330 -15.55 19.25 -1.39
CA GLN A 330 -14.52 19.20 -2.43
C GLN A 330 -13.20 18.61 -1.90
N GLN A 331 -12.78 17.50 -2.50
CA GLN A 331 -11.51 16.82 -2.21
C GLN A 331 -10.49 17.12 -3.30
N HIS A 332 -9.24 17.41 -2.94
CA HIS A 332 -8.18 17.72 -3.91
C HIS A 332 -7.22 16.54 -4.06
N LEU A 333 -6.83 16.20 -5.29
CA LEU A 333 -5.81 15.19 -5.53
C LEU A 333 -4.40 15.79 -5.41
N GLY A 334 -3.56 15.19 -4.58
CA GLY A 334 -2.14 15.51 -4.42
C GLY A 334 -1.23 14.41 -4.97
N HIS A 335 -0.03 14.77 -5.43
CA HIS A 335 0.93 13.84 -6.03
C HIS A 335 1.79 13.06 -5.01
N CYS A 336 2.10 11.79 -5.32
CA CYS A 336 2.75 10.82 -4.43
C CYS A 336 4.19 11.18 -4.00
N LYS A 337 5.00 11.88 -4.83
CA LYS A 337 6.34 12.37 -4.41
C LYS A 337 6.31 13.20 -3.13
N PHE A 338 5.19 13.86 -2.88
CA PHE A 338 4.97 14.66 -1.69
C PHE A 338 4.72 13.78 -0.45
N VAL A 339 4.09 12.61 -0.60
CA VAL A 339 3.73 11.71 0.51
C VAL A 339 4.96 11.11 1.18
N CYS A 340 5.99 10.71 0.43
CA CYS A 340 7.22 10.15 1.03
C CYS A 340 7.91 11.17 1.94
N ASN A 341 8.10 12.39 1.45
CA ASN A 341 8.71 13.46 2.23
C ASN A 341 7.86 13.82 3.46
N ILE A 342 6.54 13.88 3.27
CA ILE A 342 5.60 14.19 4.34
C ILE A 342 5.60 13.13 5.44
N VAL A 343 5.56 11.85 5.07
CA VAL A 343 5.57 10.73 6.03
C VAL A 343 6.90 10.71 6.77
N SER A 344 8.02 10.87 6.07
CA SER A 344 9.38 10.86 6.64
C SER A 344 9.58 11.94 7.72
N HIS A 345 8.93 13.11 7.59
CA HIS A 345 9.11 14.25 8.50
C HIS A 345 7.94 14.55 9.43
N ARG A 346 6.96 13.63 9.55
CA ARG A 346 5.76 13.83 10.38
C ARG A 346 4.95 15.06 9.99
N GLU A 347 5.04 15.49 8.74
CA GLU A 347 4.45 16.76 8.31
C GLU A 347 2.91 16.72 8.32
N LEU A 348 2.29 15.53 8.18
CA LEU A 348 0.83 15.38 8.30
C LEU A 348 0.29 15.88 9.63
N ARG A 349 1.06 15.76 10.71
CA ARG A 349 0.65 16.26 12.04
C ARG A 349 0.61 17.77 12.13
N LYS A 350 1.33 18.47 11.25
CA LYS A 350 1.48 19.93 11.29
C LYS A 350 0.50 20.65 10.37
N THR A 351 -0.22 19.91 9.53
CA THR A 351 -1.17 20.48 8.57
C THR A 351 -2.58 20.46 9.15
N GLU A 352 -3.33 21.56 8.99
CA GLU A 352 -4.77 21.63 9.30
C GLU A 352 -5.66 20.94 8.25
N VAL A 353 -5.03 20.20 7.33
CA VAL A 353 -5.67 19.54 6.19
C VAL A 353 -5.92 18.08 6.55
N GLU A 354 -7.14 17.59 6.34
CA GLU A 354 -7.39 16.15 6.45
C GLU A 354 -6.77 15.43 5.26
N VAL A 355 -5.99 14.39 5.53
CA VAL A 355 -5.27 13.64 4.51
C VAL A 355 -5.76 12.20 4.42
N ASN A 356 -6.20 11.82 3.22
CA ASN A 356 -6.52 10.45 2.85
C ASN A 356 -5.41 9.82 2.01
N LEU A 357 -5.02 8.58 2.33
CA LEU A 357 -3.99 7.82 1.62
C LEU A 357 -4.54 6.50 1.08
N TRP A 358 -4.20 6.13 -0.16
CA TRP A 358 -4.68 4.90 -0.79
C TRP A 358 -3.65 4.20 -1.68
N VAL A 359 -3.77 2.89 -1.94
CA VAL A 359 -4.64 1.92 -1.25
C VAL A 359 -3.80 1.21 -0.20
N VAL A 360 -4.16 1.35 1.09
CA VAL A 360 -3.37 0.81 2.21
C VAL A 360 -3.94 -0.53 2.65
N ASN A 361 -3.24 -1.63 2.41
CA ASN A 361 -3.72 -2.97 2.75
C ASN A 361 -2.93 -3.66 3.87
N GLU A 362 -1.66 -3.28 4.03
CA GLU A 362 -0.78 -3.91 5.00
C GLU A 362 -0.89 -3.28 6.37
N ARG A 363 -0.89 -4.14 7.39
CA ARG A 363 -0.98 -3.75 8.79
C ARG A 363 0.20 -2.88 9.24
N TRP A 364 1.43 -3.22 8.83
CA TRP A 364 2.62 -2.43 9.17
C TRP A 364 2.56 -1.02 8.55
N LEU A 365 2.06 -0.91 7.31
CA LEU A 365 1.94 0.36 6.60
C LEU A 365 0.85 1.22 7.26
N PHE A 366 -0.28 0.62 7.63
CA PHE A 366 -1.31 1.30 8.41
C PHE A 366 -0.77 1.85 9.73
N SER A 367 0.00 1.04 10.48
CA SER A 367 0.68 1.46 11.71
C SER A 367 1.62 2.66 11.49
N LEU A 368 2.43 2.62 10.43
CA LEU A 368 3.35 3.70 10.06
C LEU A 368 2.59 5.01 9.75
N LEU A 369 1.54 4.93 8.93
CA LEU A 369 0.72 6.07 8.53
C LEU A 369 -0.09 6.65 9.70
N TRP A 370 -0.53 5.78 10.63
CA TRP A 370 -1.11 6.22 11.89
C TRP A 370 -0.09 7.04 12.69
N CYS A 371 1.13 6.53 12.91
CA CYS A 371 2.18 7.31 13.57
C CYS A 371 2.52 8.63 12.83
N ALA A 372 2.39 8.64 11.50
CA ALA A 372 2.65 9.83 10.68
C ALA A 372 1.58 10.91 10.85
N GLY A 373 0.33 10.54 11.18
CA GLY A 373 -0.80 11.46 11.37
C GLY A 373 -1.82 11.47 10.25
N ALA A 374 -1.93 10.40 9.47
CA ALA A 374 -2.96 10.28 8.44
C ALA A 374 -4.38 10.36 9.03
N SER A 375 -5.28 11.11 8.40
CA SER A 375 -6.66 11.27 8.86
C SER A 375 -7.54 10.09 8.46
N SER A 376 -7.29 9.53 7.28
CA SER A 376 -7.97 8.34 6.77
C SER A 376 -7.10 7.53 5.82
N VAL A 377 -7.47 6.28 5.61
CA VAL A 377 -6.89 5.42 4.57
C VAL A 377 -7.99 4.72 3.78
N THR A 378 -7.82 4.66 2.45
CA THR A 378 -8.65 3.81 1.60
C THR A 378 -8.02 2.43 1.50
N THR A 379 -8.79 1.37 1.73
CA THR A 379 -8.26 0.00 1.89
C THR A 379 -9.17 -1.06 1.27
N ASN A 380 -8.54 -2.11 0.73
CA ASN A 380 -9.21 -3.36 0.38
C ASN A 380 -9.36 -4.30 1.59
N ALA A 381 -8.55 -4.07 2.63
CA ALA A 381 -8.34 -4.95 3.78
C ALA A 381 -9.04 -4.46 5.05
N CYS A 382 -10.21 -3.83 4.92
CA CYS A 382 -10.90 -3.21 6.05
C CYS A 382 -11.10 -4.14 7.25
N HIS A 383 -11.33 -5.43 6.98
CA HIS A 383 -11.52 -6.47 7.99
C HIS A 383 -10.27 -6.77 8.82
N ILE A 384 -9.07 -6.49 8.29
CA ILE A 384 -7.80 -6.62 9.00
C ILE A 384 -7.53 -5.32 9.79
N LEU A 385 -7.74 -4.16 9.15
CA LEU A 385 -7.34 -2.88 9.73
C LEU A 385 -8.30 -2.38 10.83
N LYS A 386 -9.57 -2.82 10.82
CA LYS A 386 -10.56 -2.44 11.83
C LYS A 386 -10.14 -2.86 13.24
N ASP A 387 -9.48 -4.02 13.39
CA ASP A 387 -9.14 -4.62 14.68
C ASP A 387 -7.81 -4.09 15.26
N ILE A 388 -7.12 -3.20 14.54
CA ILE A 388 -5.87 -2.59 15.01
C ILE A 388 -6.18 -1.49 16.04
N GLU A 389 -6.01 -1.77 17.32
CA GLU A 389 -6.28 -0.81 18.41
C GLU A 389 -5.13 0.18 18.67
N LYS A 390 -3.92 -0.15 18.22
CA LYS A 390 -2.71 0.69 18.32
C LYS A 390 -1.74 0.32 17.19
N PRO A 391 -0.82 1.22 16.78
CA PRO A 391 0.25 0.84 15.87
C PRO A 391 1.03 -0.36 16.42
N ASP A 392 1.53 -1.22 15.52
CA ASP A 392 2.23 -2.45 15.88
C ASP A 392 3.40 -2.19 16.84
N TRP A 393 4.08 -1.07 16.66
CA TRP A 393 5.07 -0.57 17.60
C TRP A 393 5.06 0.96 17.65
N ILE A 394 5.37 1.48 18.84
CA ILE A 394 5.70 2.88 19.09
C ILE A 394 6.84 2.89 20.12
N ILE A 395 7.89 3.65 19.86
CA ILE A 395 9.04 3.73 20.77
C ILE A 395 9.44 5.19 20.92
N PRO A 396 9.38 5.80 22.12
CA PRO A 396 9.89 7.15 22.31
C PRO A 396 11.35 7.25 21.87
N TYR A 397 11.70 8.29 21.12
CA TYR A 397 13.05 8.41 20.54
C TYR A 397 14.17 8.34 21.60
N HIS A 398 13.94 8.92 22.77
CA HIS A 398 14.88 8.86 23.89
C HIS A 398 15.08 7.43 24.42
N LEU A 399 14.03 6.60 24.41
CA LEU A 399 14.09 5.21 24.84
C LEU A 399 14.81 4.36 23.79
N TYR A 400 14.49 4.57 22.50
CA TYR A 400 15.20 3.94 21.40
C TYR A 400 16.71 4.17 21.49
N ARG A 401 17.14 5.44 21.63
CA ARG A 401 18.57 5.79 21.79
C ARG A 401 19.23 5.11 22.99
N LYS A 402 18.53 5.03 24.13
CA LYS A 402 19.03 4.33 25.32
C LYS A 402 19.21 2.84 25.06
N ILE A 403 18.25 2.20 24.40
CA ILE A 403 18.32 0.78 24.04
C ILE A 403 19.49 0.53 23.10
N CYS A 404 19.63 1.32 22.01
CA CYS A 404 20.76 1.19 21.08
C CYS A 404 22.09 1.34 21.82
N PHE A 405 22.25 2.36 22.66
CA PHE A 405 23.48 2.55 23.43
C PHE A 405 23.81 1.34 24.32
N ILE A 406 22.83 0.78 25.02
CA ILE A 406 23.02 -0.39 25.89
C ILE A 406 23.40 -1.63 25.06
N VAL A 407 22.71 -1.87 23.94
CA VAL A 407 22.95 -3.02 23.05
C VAL A 407 24.33 -2.92 22.40
N ASP A 408 24.69 -1.74 21.88
CA ASP A 408 25.98 -1.48 21.25
C ASP A 408 27.11 -1.62 22.27
N PHE A 409 26.95 -1.07 23.47
CA PHE A 409 27.93 -1.20 24.56
C PHE A 409 28.12 -2.66 24.98
N ALA A 410 27.02 -3.40 25.18
CA ALA A 410 27.07 -4.82 25.52
C ALA A 410 27.73 -5.65 24.41
N SER A 411 27.40 -5.37 23.15
CA SER A 411 28.03 -5.98 21.97
C SER A 411 29.54 -5.74 22.02
N ILE A 412 29.99 -4.49 22.17
CA ILE A 412 31.41 -4.13 22.26
C ILE A 412 32.12 -4.89 23.39
N LEU A 413 31.50 -5.04 24.57
CA LEU A 413 32.06 -5.81 25.67
C LEU A 413 32.20 -7.30 25.34
N VAL A 414 31.18 -7.91 24.72
CA VAL A 414 31.25 -9.32 24.29
C VAL A 414 32.34 -9.50 23.25
N MET A 415 32.39 -8.62 22.25
CA MET A 415 33.39 -8.61 21.19
C MET A 415 34.82 -8.49 21.75
N ALA A 416 35.04 -7.56 22.70
CA ALA A 416 36.31 -7.40 23.38
C ALA A 416 36.68 -8.61 24.24
N GLY A 417 35.72 -9.19 24.97
CA GLY A 417 35.94 -10.41 25.77
C GLY A 417 36.31 -11.63 24.93
N ILE A 418 35.66 -11.81 23.78
CA ILE A 418 36.01 -12.86 22.81
C ILE A 418 37.43 -12.62 22.28
N PHE A 419 37.77 -11.39 21.92
CA PHE A 419 39.09 -11.05 21.40
C PHE A 419 40.19 -11.31 22.43
N VAL A 420 40.01 -10.89 23.69
CA VAL A 420 40.98 -11.12 24.77
C VAL A 420 41.15 -12.61 25.08
N ASN A 421 40.07 -13.40 25.09
CA ASN A 421 40.15 -14.84 25.34
C ASN A 421 40.71 -15.67 24.17
N GLN A 422 40.84 -15.08 22.98
CA GLN A 422 41.41 -15.72 21.79
C GLN A 422 42.91 -15.44 21.62
N TRP A 423 43.49 -14.54 22.43
CA TRP A 423 44.92 -14.18 22.42
C TRP A 423 45.70 -14.81 23.57
#